data_AF-A0A9P7G113-F1
#
_entry.id   AF-A0A9P7G113-F1
#
_cell.length_a   1.000
_cell.length_b   1.000
_cell.length_c   1.000
_cell.angle_alpha   90.00
_cell.angle_beta   90.00
_cell.angle_gamma   90.00
#
_symmetry.space_group_name_H-M   'P 1'
#
loop_
_entity.id
_entity.type
_entity.pdbx_description
1 polymer ?
#
loop_
_entity_poly.entity_id
_entity_poly.type
_entity_poly.pdbx_seq_one_letter_code
_entity_poly.pdbx_strand_id
1 'polypeptide(L)'
;MGEEHAGLSTVPTISFVVVGQKPLRSRDIVAVFDKKVGIGIRYGHFYAYSRIEVLDPKLDVNDGVVRISFVHYNIVEEVNRIIEILEEVLAPSASLQTEELEVDG
;
A
#
# COMPACT_ATOMS: atom_id res chain seq x y z
N MET A 1 22.47 9.81 -10.90
CA MET A 1 21.35 8.87 -11.06
C MET A 1 21.82 7.57 -10.45
N GLY A 2 21.27 7.17 -9.30
CA GLY A 2 21.77 6.01 -8.56
C GLY A 2 21.46 4.74 -9.34
N GLU A 3 22.45 3.86 -9.49
CA GLU A 3 22.25 2.56 -10.11
C GLU A 3 21.33 1.70 -9.23
N GLU A 4 20.34 1.08 -9.86
CA GLU A 4 19.43 0.14 -9.23
C GLU A 4 20.12 -1.21 -9.01
N HIS A 5 20.75 -1.37 -7.85
CA HIS A 5 21.24 -2.68 -7.43
C HIS A 5 20.18 -3.38 -6.58
N ALA A 6 19.37 -4.25 -7.17
CA ALA A 6 18.58 -5.22 -6.41
C ALA A 6 19.54 -6.25 -5.82
N GLY A 7 19.90 -6.10 -4.54
CA GLY A 7 20.79 -6.99 -3.82
C GLY A 7 20.18 -7.41 -2.48
N LEU A 8 20.69 -8.48 -1.87
CA LEU A 8 20.26 -8.94 -0.54
C LEU A 8 20.41 -7.88 0.58
N SER A 9 21.08 -6.75 0.28
CA SER A 9 21.30 -5.60 1.17
C SER A 9 20.29 -4.45 0.97
N THR A 10 19.41 -4.52 -0.04
CA THR A 10 18.38 -3.48 -0.22
C THR A 10 17.18 -3.73 0.69
N VAL A 11 16.79 -2.70 1.41
CA VAL A 11 15.57 -2.67 2.23
C VAL A 11 14.37 -2.70 1.28
N PRO A 12 13.50 -3.74 1.30
CA PRO A 12 12.34 -3.77 0.43
C PRO A 12 11.46 -2.55 0.79
N THR A 13 11.32 -1.60 -0.12
CA THR A 13 10.46 -0.44 0.08
C THR A 13 9.57 -0.30 -1.13
N ILE A 14 8.27 -0.28 -0.88
CA ILE A 14 7.23 -0.13 -1.89
C ILE A 14 6.57 1.22 -1.67
N SER A 15 6.38 1.99 -2.75
CA SER A 15 5.59 3.22 -2.73
C SER A 15 4.52 3.16 -3.80
N PHE A 16 3.28 3.49 -3.46
CA PHE A 16 2.15 3.40 -4.38
C PHE A 16 1.08 4.46 -4.12
N VAL A 17 0.18 4.58 -5.08
CA VAL A 17 -1.02 5.43 -5.08
C VAL A 17 -2.19 4.64 -5.66
N VAL A 18 -3.41 4.96 -5.23
CA VAL A 18 -4.62 4.30 -5.72
C VAL A 18 -5.37 5.26 -6.64
N VAL A 19 -5.39 4.92 -7.92
CA VAL A 19 -5.95 5.74 -9.01
C VAL A 19 -7.05 4.95 -9.75
N GLY A 20 -7.81 5.60 -10.63
CA GLY A 20 -8.82 4.94 -11.46
C GLY A 20 -10.25 5.13 -10.93
N GLN A 21 -11.10 4.10 -11.05
CA GLN A 21 -12.55 4.20 -10.79
C GLN A 21 -12.92 4.45 -9.32
N LYS A 22 -12.07 4.01 -8.39
CA LYS A 22 -12.24 4.22 -6.94
C LYS A 22 -10.91 4.74 -6.37
N PRO A 23 -10.55 6.00 -6.63
CA PRO A 23 -9.30 6.56 -6.14
C PRO A 23 -9.36 6.70 -4.61
N LEU A 24 -8.25 6.43 -3.93
CA LEU A 24 -8.12 6.61 -2.49
C LEU A 24 -6.97 7.57 -2.20
N ARG A 25 -7.19 8.44 -1.22
CA ARG A 25 -6.13 9.32 -0.72
C ARG A 25 -5.15 8.52 0.13
N SER A 26 -3.86 8.73 -0.11
CA SER A 26 -2.76 8.10 0.61
C SER A 26 -2.90 8.30 2.13
N ARG A 27 -3.33 9.49 2.57
CA ARG A 27 -3.61 9.76 3.98
C ARG A 27 -4.70 8.85 4.55
N ASP A 28 -5.76 8.61 3.81
CA ASP A 28 -6.91 7.84 4.29
C ASP A 28 -6.55 6.35 4.40
N ILE A 29 -5.70 5.84 3.49
CA ILE A 29 -5.11 4.49 3.60
C ILE A 29 -4.29 4.38 4.87
N VAL A 30 -3.37 5.32 5.12
CA VAL A 30 -2.53 5.30 6.33
C VAL A 30 -3.36 5.41 7.61
N ALA A 31 -4.44 6.18 7.61
CA ALA A 31 -5.35 6.29 8.75
C ALA A 31 -6.06 4.96 9.11
N VAL A 32 -6.25 4.04 8.15
CA VAL A 32 -6.76 2.70 8.45
C VAL A 32 -5.68 1.85 9.10
N PHE A 33 -4.45 1.91 8.59
CA PHE A 33 -3.31 1.20 9.17
C PHE A 33 -2.97 1.68 10.58
N ASP A 34 -3.05 2.99 10.85
CA ASP A 34 -2.78 3.55 12.19
C ASP A 34 -3.74 3.02 13.28
N LYS A 35 -4.89 2.46 12.89
CA LYS A 35 -5.84 1.79 13.81
C LYS A 35 -5.43 0.34 14.13
N LYS A 36 -4.52 -0.25 13.37
CA LYS A 36 -4.07 -1.63 13.51
C LYS A 36 -2.75 -1.64 14.30
N VAL A 37 -2.64 -2.51 15.29
CA VAL A 37 -1.43 -2.58 16.14
C VAL A 37 -0.31 -3.30 15.39
N GLY A 38 0.91 -2.77 15.47
CA GLY A 38 2.12 -3.47 15.04
C GLY A 38 2.52 -3.29 13.58
N ILE A 39 1.80 -2.48 12.79
CA ILE A 39 2.14 -2.19 11.39
C ILE A 39 2.23 -0.68 11.19
N GLY A 40 3.43 -0.19 10.88
CA GLY A 40 3.68 1.22 10.63
C GLY A 40 3.93 1.50 9.15
N ILE A 41 2.99 2.17 8.48
CA ILE A 41 3.17 2.71 7.13
C ILE A 41 3.07 4.24 7.17
N ARG A 42 3.55 4.94 6.13
CA ARG A 42 3.57 6.41 6.09
C ARG A 42 3.11 6.94 4.74
N TYR A 43 2.53 8.13 4.73
CA TYR A 43 2.28 8.89 3.50
C TYR A 43 3.12 10.16 3.45
N GLY A 44 3.38 10.67 2.26
CA GLY A 44 4.10 11.93 2.04
C GLY A 44 4.90 11.96 0.72
N HIS A 45 5.71 13.01 0.53
CA HIS A 45 6.44 13.23 -0.72
C HIS A 45 7.82 12.59 -0.80
N PHE A 46 8.39 12.14 0.34
CA PHE A 46 9.65 11.40 0.44
C PHE A 46 10.79 11.88 -0.50
N TYR A 47 11.00 13.20 -0.58
CA TYR A 47 12.02 13.84 -1.43
C TYR A 47 11.83 13.69 -2.96
N ALA A 48 10.63 13.34 -3.41
CA ALA A 48 10.27 13.16 -4.82
C ALA A 48 9.34 14.26 -5.36
N TYR A 49 9.37 15.48 -4.81
CA TYR A 49 8.45 16.57 -5.20
C TYR A 49 8.41 16.81 -6.71
N SER A 50 9.57 16.96 -7.36
CA SER A 50 9.66 17.14 -8.82
C SER A 50 9.29 15.89 -9.63
N ARG A 51 9.33 14.70 -9.02
CA ARG A 51 8.92 13.45 -9.65
C ARG A 51 7.42 13.21 -9.53
N ILE A 52 6.76 13.72 -8.50
CA ILE A 52 5.30 13.64 -8.33
C ILE A 52 4.59 14.48 -9.39
N GLU A 53 5.16 15.64 -9.77
CA GLU A 53 4.59 16.53 -10.79
C GLU A 53 4.54 15.93 -12.20
N VAL A 54 5.37 14.92 -12.49
CA VAL A 54 5.46 14.24 -13.80
C VAL A 54 4.79 12.86 -13.82
N LEU A 55 4.14 12.45 -12.72
CA LEU A 55 3.35 11.21 -12.71
C LEU A 55 2.05 11.41 -13.49
N ASP A 56 1.67 10.36 -14.24
CA ASP A 56 0.39 10.28 -14.95
C ASP A 56 -0.42 9.11 -14.40
N PRO A 57 -1.63 9.32 -13.84
CA PRO A 57 -2.30 10.62 -13.69
C PRO A 57 -1.60 11.54 -12.67
N LYS A 58 -1.74 12.85 -12.87
CA LYS A 58 -1.21 13.86 -11.95
C LYS A 58 -1.71 13.59 -10.53
N LEU A 59 -0.77 13.46 -9.59
CA LEU A 59 -1.07 13.26 -8.19
C LEU A 59 -1.29 14.59 -7.47
N ASP A 60 -2.14 14.56 -6.45
CA ASP A 60 -2.24 15.65 -5.50
C ASP A 60 -0.94 15.70 -4.67
N VAL A 61 -0.18 16.76 -4.88
CA VAL A 61 1.07 17.05 -4.17
C VAL A 61 0.82 17.32 -2.69
N ASN A 62 -0.40 17.41 -2.19
CA ASN A 62 -0.66 17.45 -0.74
C ASN A 62 -0.96 16.07 -0.15
N ASP A 63 -1.33 15.10 -0.99
CA ASP A 63 -1.64 13.72 -0.56
C ASP A 63 -0.40 12.82 -0.59
N GLY A 64 0.48 13.03 -1.59
CA GLY A 64 1.72 12.27 -1.73
C GLY A 64 1.48 10.80 -2.08
N VAL A 65 2.38 9.92 -1.63
CA VAL A 65 2.29 8.45 -1.88
C VAL A 65 2.24 7.69 -0.56
N VAL A 66 1.66 6.50 -0.56
CA VAL A 66 1.82 5.53 0.53
C VAL A 66 3.18 4.86 0.39
N ARG A 67 3.93 4.76 1.49
CA ARG A 67 5.21 4.05 1.56
C ARG A 67 5.18 2.97 2.65
N ILE A 68 5.52 1.76 2.25
CA ILE A 68 5.75 0.61 3.12
C ILE A 68 7.24 0.27 3.04
N SER A 69 7.94 0.34 4.16
CA SER A 69 9.36 0.00 4.25
C SER A 69 9.51 -1.23 5.14
N PHE A 70 10.03 -2.31 4.55
CA PHE A 70 10.30 -3.55 5.26
C PHE A 70 11.71 -3.50 5.83
N VAL A 71 11.89 -3.61 7.14
CA VAL A 71 13.22 -3.70 7.76
C VAL A 71 13.71 -5.15 7.76
N HIS A 72 14.99 -5.38 8.05
CA HIS A 72 15.65 -6.69 8.03
C HIS A 72 15.18 -7.70 9.10
N TYR A 73 14.01 -7.48 9.71
CA TYR A 73 13.38 -8.39 10.67
C TYR A 73 11.91 -8.68 10.36
N ASN A 74 11.38 -8.25 9.21
CA ASN A 74 10.00 -8.58 8.89
C ASN A 74 9.83 -10.08 8.65
N ILE A 75 8.82 -10.65 9.29
CA ILE A 75 8.44 -12.06 9.11
C ILE A 75 7.29 -12.18 8.11
N VAL A 76 7.11 -13.36 7.52
CA VAL A 76 6.08 -13.62 6.49
C VAL A 76 4.68 -13.29 7.02
N GLU A 77 4.44 -13.54 8.30
CA GLU A 77 3.17 -13.27 8.98
C GLU A 77 2.85 -11.77 9.04
N GLU A 78 3.86 -10.90 9.17
CA GLU A 78 3.66 -9.44 9.14
C GLU A 78 3.32 -8.96 7.73
N VAL A 79 3.97 -9.55 6.71
CA VAL A 79 3.65 -9.27 5.30
C VAL A 79 2.21 -9.71 4.99
N ASN A 80 1.80 -10.88 5.44
CA ASN A 80 0.43 -11.37 5.25
C ASN A 80 -0.60 -10.43 5.90
N ARG A 81 -0.35 -9.96 7.12
CA ARG A 81 -1.24 -8.96 7.76
C ARG A 81 -1.30 -7.64 6.99
N ILE A 82 -0.19 -7.19 6.42
CA ILE A 82 -0.18 -6.00 5.55
C ILE A 82 -1.09 -6.23 4.34
N ILE A 83 -1.00 -7.41 3.70
CA ILE A 83 -1.84 -7.78 2.55
C ILE A 83 -3.32 -7.80 2.96
N GLU A 84 -3.68 -8.44 4.07
CA GLU A 84 -5.07 -8.48 4.58
C GLU A 84 -5.65 -7.08 4.79
N ILE A 85 -4.87 -6.16 5.38
CA ILE A 85 -5.32 -4.77 5.59
C ILE A 85 -5.42 -4.03 4.25
N LEU A 86 -4.51 -4.26 3.31
CA LEU A 86 -4.61 -3.69 1.97
C LEU A 86 -5.87 -4.19 1.26
N GLU A 87 -6.21 -5.47 1.37
CA GLU A 87 -7.46 -6.02 0.83
C GLU A 87 -8.67 -5.36 1.47
N GLU A 88 -8.71 -5.16 2.79
CA GLU A 88 -9.79 -4.43 3.47
C GLU A 88 -9.96 -2.99 2.93
N VAL A 89 -8.84 -2.29 2.72
CA VAL A 89 -8.84 -0.88 2.28
C VAL A 89 -9.13 -0.73 0.79
N LEU A 90 -8.63 -1.65 -0.05
CA LEU A 90 -8.73 -1.59 -1.50
C LEU A 90 -9.93 -2.35 -2.05
N ALA A 91 -10.57 -3.21 -1.25
CA ALA A 91 -11.74 -3.96 -1.66
C ALA A 91 -12.79 -2.99 -2.23
N PRO A 92 -13.34 -3.28 -3.42
CA PRO A 92 -14.56 -2.63 -3.84
C PRO A 92 -15.58 -2.85 -2.71
N SER A 93 -16.27 -1.80 -2.27
CA SER A 93 -17.50 -2.00 -1.49
C SER A 93 -18.42 -2.91 -2.31
N ALA A 94 -18.39 -4.19 -2.01
CA ALA A 94 -19.14 -5.25 -2.67
C ALA A 94 -19.37 -6.30 -1.60
N SER A 95 -20.66 -6.46 -1.31
CA SER A 95 -21.33 -7.56 -0.66
C SER A 95 -20.44 -8.81 -0.51
N LEU A 96 -20.25 -9.26 0.72
CA LEU A 96 -19.84 -10.64 1.00
C LEU A 96 -20.89 -11.56 0.36
N GLN A 97 -20.63 -12.04 -0.85
CA GLN A 97 -21.22 -13.28 -1.32
C GLN A 97 -20.26 -14.37 -0.84
N THR A 98 -20.57 -14.92 0.33
CA THR A 98 -20.06 -16.23 0.72
C THR A 98 -20.67 -17.22 -0.25
N GLU A 99 -19.90 -17.72 -1.22
CA GLU A 99 -20.27 -18.94 -1.91
C GLU A 99 -20.19 -20.07 -0.87
N GLU A 100 -21.35 -20.50 -0.36
CA GLU A 100 -21.47 -21.81 0.24
C GLU A 100 -21.11 -22.83 -0.84
N LEU A 101 -20.03 -23.57 -0.62
CA LEU A 101 -19.75 -24.79 -1.38
C LEU A 101 -20.85 -25.79 -1.07
N GLU A 102 -21.85 -25.84 -1.94
CA GLU A 102 -22.80 -26.94 -2.04
C GLU A 102 -21.98 -28.18 -2.46
N VAL A 103 -21.61 -29.00 -1.48
CA VAL A 103 -21.06 -30.34 -1.71
C VAL A 103 -22.25 -31.23 -2.05
N ASP A 104 -22.50 -31.34 -3.35
CA ASP A 104 -23.52 -32.20 -3.92
C ASP A 104 -23.03 -33.67 -3.92
N GLY A 105 -23.76 -34.56 -3.24
CA GLY A 105 -23.78 -36.01 -3.47
C GLY A 105 -22.78 -36.89 -2.75
#